data_AF-A0A3S0G7Z6-F1
#
_entry.id   AF-A0A3S0G7Z6-F1
#
_cell.length_a   1.000
_cell.length_b   1.000
_cell.length_c   1.000
_cell.angle_alpha   90.00
_cell.angle_beta   90.00
_cell.angle_gamma   90.00
#
_symmetry.space_group_name_H-M   'P 1'
#
loop_
_entity.id
_entity.type
_entity.pdbx_description
1 polymer ?
#
loop_
_entity_poly.entity_id
_entity_poly.type
_entity_poly.pdbx_seq_one_letter_code
_entity_poly.pdbx_strand_id
1 'polypeptide(L)'
;MNEAVRPEITKGDLLIGFLKIGMLGFGGVASMARYVIVEERRWFTDEEYAAILGICQVMPGPNTVNSAVIIGDRFQGLPGVLLSLLGLMLGPVVVVTLLGAAFATYGKVPFIQAAIMGAAAGGAGLVVGTGFKMVQNVGLGLRSSLVAAVAFVAVGLMNWPMIPVVAVLVPVSVALVLIGRQ
;
A
#
# COMPACT_ATOMS: atom_id res chain seq x y z
N MET A 1 -2.59 -34.63 -4.51
CA MET A 1 -2.14 -33.25 -4.27
C MET A 1 -1.14 -32.93 -5.37
N ASN A 2 -1.53 -32.12 -6.35
CA ASN A 2 -0.70 -31.83 -7.51
C ASN A 2 0.38 -30.85 -7.07
N GLU A 3 1.62 -31.31 -6.90
CA GLU A 3 2.77 -30.43 -6.70
C GLU A 3 2.96 -29.63 -7.99
N ALA A 4 2.32 -28.46 -8.07
CA ALA A 4 2.55 -27.54 -9.16
C ALA A 4 4.05 -27.22 -9.19
N VAL A 5 4.69 -27.53 -10.32
CA VAL A 5 6.11 -27.21 -10.57
C VAL A 5 6.29 -25.71 -10.33
N ARG A 6 6.96 -25.36 -9.23
CA ARG A 6 7.24 -23.97 -8.90
C ARG A 6 8.27 -23.45 -9.91
N PRO A 7 8.05 -22.28 -10.54
CA PRO A 7 9.06 -21.72 -11.43
C PRO A 7 10.35 -21.48 -10.64
N GLU A 8 11.49 -21.86 -11.20
CA GLU A 8 12.78 -21.47 -10.63
C GLU A 8 12.90 -19.93 -10.70
N ILE A 9 12.95 -19.30 -9.52
CA ILE A 9 12.99 -17.84 -9.45
C ILE A 9 14.42 -17.38 -9.64
N THR A 10 14.66 -16.73 -10.77
CA THR A 10 15.97 -16.14 -11.04
C THR A 10 16.12 -14.78 -10.37
N LYS A 11 17.36 -14.33 -10.25
CA LYS A 11 17.71 -12.97 -9.78
C LYS A 11 17.02 -11.88 -10.60
N GLY A 12 16.87 -12.07 -11.91
CA GLY A 12 16.18 -11.14 -12.80
C GLY A 12 14.68 -11.07 -12.52
N ASP A 13 14.06 -12.22 -12.21
CA ASP A 13 12.62 -12.27 -11.88
C ASP A 13 12.30 -11.48 -10.62
N LEU A 14 13.14 -11.58 -9.57
CA LEU A 14 13.02 -10.77 -8.36
C LEU A 14 13.12 -9.28 -8.68
N LEU A 15 14.17 -8.88 -9.40
CA LEU A 15 14.38 -7.47 -9.75
C LEU A 15 13.18 -6.90 -10.53
N ILE A 16 12.75 -7.59 -11.58
CA ILE A 16 11.66 -7.12 -12.46
C ILE A 16 10.32 -7.17 -11.74
N GLY A 17 10.05 -8.22 -10.95
CA GLY A 17 8.82 -8.35 -10.18
C GLY A 17 8.68 -7.23 -9.16
N PHE A 18 9.71 -6.99 -8.34
CA PHE A 18 9.66 -5.91 -7.36
C PHE A 18 9.72 -4.51 -8.00
N LEU A 19 10.40 -4.33 -9.13
CA LEU A 19 10.32 -3.11 -9.92
C LEU A 19 8.90 -2.80 -10.38
N LYS A 20 8.19 -3.82 -10.88
CA LYS A 20 6.79 -3.69 -11.28
C LYS A 20 5.90 -3.31 -10.08
N ILE A 21 6.10 -3.94 -8.93
CA ILE A 21 5.38 -3.62 -7.68
C ILE A 21 5.64 -2.16 -7.28
N GLY A 22 6.90 -1.72 -7.30
CA GLY A 22 7.27 -0.34 -6.97
C GLY A 22 6.62 0.67 -7.92
N MET A 23 6.71 0.43 -9.23
CA MET A 23 6.17 1.34 -10.24
C MET A 23 4.64 1.41 -10.29
N LEU A 24 3.95 0.30 -9.99
CA LEU A 24 2.49 0.19 -10.14
C LEU A 24 1.74 0.20 -8.79
N GLY A 25 2.44 0.42 -7.69
CA GLY A 25 1.85 0.40 -6.34
C GLY A 25 0.90 1.56 -6.00
N PHE A 26 0.55 2.42 -6.96
CA PHE A 26 -0.35 3.56 -6.75
C PHE A 26 -1.74 3.10 -6.31
N GLY A 27 -2.22 3.61 -5.17
CA GLY A 27 -3.55 3.29 -4.63
C GLY A 27 -3.64 1.98 -3.84
N GLY A 28 -2.55 1.22 -3.71
CA GLY A 28 -2.53 -0.02 -2.93
C GLY A 28 -1.34 -0.92 -3.27
N VAL A 29 -0.17 -0.64 -2.69
CA VAL A 29 1.04 -1.43 -2.92
C VAL A 29 0.86 -2.89 -2.51
N ALA A 30 0.11 -3.16 -1.44
CA ALA A 30 -0.15 -4.52 -0.96
C ALA A 30 -0.98 -5.36 -1.94
N SER A 31 -2.02 -4.76 -2.56
CA SER A 31 -2.82 -5.44 -3.59
C SER A 31 -2.01 -5.69 -4.86
N MET A 32 -1.18 -4.71 -5.27
CA MET A 32 -0.32 -4.89 -6.43
C MET A 32 0.77 -5.94 -6.18
N ALA A 33 1.35 -5.96 -4.98
CA ALA A 33 2.30 -6.99 -4.57
C ALA A 33 1.66 -8.38 -4.61
N ARG A 34 0.45 -8.56 -4.07
CA ARG A 34 -0.28 -9.83 -4.17
C ARG A 34 -0.49 -10.23 -5.63
N TYR A 35 -1.00 -9.33 -6.47
CA TYR A 35 -1.25 -9.61 -7.89
C TYR A 35 0.04 -10.08 -8.60
N VAL A 36 1.14 -9.34 -8.45
CA VAL A 36 2.41 -9.67 -9.12
C VAL A 36 2.94 -11.01 -8.59
N ILE A 37 2.93 -11.23 -7.28
CA ILE A 37 3.58 -12.37 -6.63
C ILE A 37 2.77 -13.66 -6.81
N VAL A 38 1.45 -13.59 -6.64
CA VAL A 38 0.56 -14.76 -6.59
C VAL A 38 -0.08 -15.04 -7.95
N GLU A 39 -0.62 -14.03 -8.62
CA GLU A 39 -1.41 -14.23 -9.84
C GLU A 39 -0.55 -14.23 -11.11
N GLU A 40 0.30 -13.21 -11.27
CA GLU A 40 1.12 -13.03 -12.47
C GLU A 40 2.35 -13.93 -12.46
N ARG A 41 3.16 -13.87 -11.40
CA ARG A 41 4.42 -14.61 -11.30
C ARG A 41 4.27 -16.01 -10.71
N ARG A 42 3.18 -16.26 -9.98
CA ARG A 42 2.87 -17.56 -9.34
C ARG A 42 4.01 -18.09 -8.47
N TRP A 43 4.69 -17.20 -7.77
CA TRP A 43 5.79 -17.55 -6.85
C TRP A 43 5.27 -18.19 -5.56
N PHE A 44 4.06 -17.81 -5.16
CA PHE A 44 3.39 -18.29 -3.95
C PHE A 44 1.91 -18.52 -4.23
N THR A 45 1.29 -19.40 -3.44
CA THR A 45 -0.17 -19.43 -3.32
C THR A 45 -0.67 -18.29 -2.44
N ASP A 46 -1.99 -18.09 -2.42
CA ASP A 46 -2.63 -17.13 -1.53
C ASP A 46 -2.32 -17.39 -0.05
N GLU A 47 -2.34 -18.65 0.36
CA GLU A 47 -2.07 -19.06 1.75
C GLU A 47 -0.61 -18.80 2.13
N GLU A 48 0.33 -19.10 1.24
CA GLU A 48 1.76 -18.86 1.48
C GLU A 48 2.08 -17.36 1.56
N TYR A 49 1.50 -16.57 0.65
CA TYR A 49 1.68 -15.12 0.68
C TYR A 49 1.02 -14.49 1.92
N ALA A 50 -0.15 -14.98 2.33
CA ALA A 50 -0.80 -14.55 3.56
C ALA A 50 0.05 -14.84 4.81
N ALA A 51 0.72 -16.01 4.87
CA ALA A 51 1.63 -16.33 5.96
C ALA A 51 2.83 -15.36 6.02
N ILE A 52 3.43 -15.02 4.87
CA ILE A 52 4.50 -14.02 4.78
C ILE A 52 3.99 -12.65 5.24
N LEU A 53 2.80 -12.23 4.80
CA LEU A 53 2.21 -10.97 5.22
C LEU A 53 1.92 -10.92 6.71
N GLY A 54 1.50 -12.05 7.31
CA GLY A 54 1.30 -12.15 8.76
C GLY A 54 2.58 -11.85 9.53
N ILE A 55 3.73 -12.36 9.07
CA ILE A 55 5.04 -12.03 9.65
C ILE A 55 5.36 -10.54 9.45
N CYS A 56 5.14 -10.01 8.24
CA CYS A 56 5.43 -8.61 7.92
C CYS A 56 4.67 -7.63 8.81
N GLN A 57 3.41 -7.95 9.18
CA GLN A 57 2.56 -7.12 10.03
C GLN A 57 3.03 -7.03 11.48
N VAL A 58 3.78 -8.03 11.96
CA VAL A 58 4.38 -8.03 13.30
C VAL A 58 5.71 -7.27 13.30
N MET A 59 6.42 -7.25 12.17
CA MET A 59 7.68 -6.54 12.04
C MET A 59 7.46 -5.02 11.95
N PRO A 60 8.32 -4.20 12.59
CA PRO A 60 8.25 -2.76 12.41
C PRO A 60 8.59 -2.40 10.96
N GLY A 61 7.88 -1.42 10.41
CA GLY A 61 8.14 -0.85 9.09
C GLY A 61 7.11 -1.20 8.00
N PRO A 62 7.39 -0.84 6.74
CA PRO A 62 6.46 -1.04 5.65
C PRO A 62 6.35 -2.51 5.25
N ASN A 63 5.14 -3.07 5.27
CA ASN A 63 4.87 -4.48 4.94
C ASN A 63 5.46 -4.92 3.59
N THR A 64 5.42 -4.08 2.56
CA THR A 64 5.96 -4.42 1.22
C THR A 64 7.49 -4.51 1.21
N VAL A 65 8.17 -3.72 2.03
CA VAL A 65 9.64 -3.78 2.14
C VAL A 65 10.03 -5.05 2.89
N ASN A 66 9.34 -5.35 3.98
CA ASN A 66 9.56 -6.58 4.76
C ASN A 66 9.30 -7.82 3.91
N SER A 67 8.23 -7.84 3.10
CA SER A 67 7.95 -8.96 2.20
C SER A 67 9.01 -9.08 1.09
N ALA A 68 9.54 -7.97 0.57
CA ALA A 68 10.64 -8.00 -0.39
C ALA A 68 11.91 -8.63 0.17
N VAL A 69 12.23 -8.33 1.44
CA VAL A 69 13.38 -8.94 2.14
C VAL A 69 13.14 -10.44 2.34
N ILE A 70 12.00 -10.84 2.91
CA ILE A 70 11.69 -12.25 3.20
C ILE A 70 11.69 -13.08 1.92
N ILE A 71 11.05 -12.58 0.86
CA ILE A 71 10.96 -13.26 -0.43
C ILE A 71 12.34 -13.33 -1.09
N GLY A 72 13.08 -12.21 -1.11
CA GLY A 72 14.43 -12.17 -1.68
C GLY A 72 15.39 -13.14 -1.01
N ASP A 73 15.37 -13.19 0.32
CA ASP A 73 16.21 -14.09 1.12
C ASP A 73 15.86 -15.56 0.85
N ARG A 74 14.55 -15.88 0.79
CA ARG A 74 14.07 -17.26 0.59
C ARG A 74 14.49 -17.88 -0.74
N PHE A 75 14.62 -17.09 -1.82
CA PHE A 75 14.94 -17.61 -3.15
C PHE A 75 16.40 -17.53 -3.53
N GLN A 76 17.09 -16.45 -3.16
CA GLN A 76 18.45 -16.17 -3.65
C GLN A 76 19.37 -15.62 -2.54
N GLY A 77 18.97 -15.75 -1.27
CA GLY A 77 19.71 -15.25 -0.11
C GLY A 77 19.95 -13.74 -0.18
N LEU A 78 21.12 -13.31 0.32
CA LEU A 78 21.51 -11.90 0.32
C LEU A 78 21.44 -11.20 -1.06
N PRO A 79 21.92 -11.80 -2.17
CA PRO A 79 21.71 -11.23 -3.51
C PRO A 79 20.24 -11.01 -3.87
N GLY A 80 19.36 -11.93 -3.48
CA GLY A 80 17.92 -11.81 -3.71
C GLY A 80 17.28 -10.66 -2.94
N VAL A 81 17.69 -10.48 -1.68
CA VAL A 81 17.26 -9.34 -0.84
C VAL A 81 17.64 -8.02 -1.51
N LEU A 82 18.91 -7.87 -1.90
CA LEU A 82 19.41 -6.64 -2.51
C LEU A 82 18.68 -6.33 -3.83
N LEU A 83 18.47 -7.32 -4.68
CA LEU A 83 17.77 -7.14 -5.95
C LEU A 83 16.28 -6.84 -5.77
N SER A 84 15.62 -7.46 -4.79
CA SER A 84 14.22 -7.20 -4.48
C SER A 84 14.02 -5.77 -3.96
N LEU A 85 14.90 -5.32 -3.06
CA LEU A 85 14.88 -3.94 -2.55
C LEU A 85 15.23 -2.91 -3.63
N LEU A 86 16.26 -3.19 -4.43
CA LEU A 86 16.64 -2.35 -5.56
C LEU A 86 15.49 -2.25 -6.56
N GLY A 87 14.87 -3.36 -6.95
CA GLY A 87 13.71 -3.36 -7.83
C GLY A 87 12.60 -2.47 -7.26
N LEU A 88 12.23 -2.72 -6.01
CA LEU A 88 11.14 -2.01 -5.33
C LEU A 88 11.35 -0.49 -5.29
N MET A 89 12.57 -0.02 -5.04
CA MET A 89 12.87 1.41 -4.81
C MET A 89 13.35 2.14 -6.07
N LEU A 90 14.12 1.48 -6.94
CA LEU A 90 14.82 2.14 -8.05
C LEU A 90 13.86 2.84 -8.99
N GLY A 91 12.79 2.15 -9.43
CA GLY A 91 11.80 2.71 -10.34
C GLY A 91 11.15 3.99 -9.81
N PRO A 92 10.47 3.94 -8.65
CA PRO A 92 9.85 5.11 -8.04
C PRO A 92 10.84 6.26 -7.76
N VAL A 93 12.04 5.96 -7.25
CA VAL A 93 13.05 6.97 -6.95
C VAL A 93 13.53 7.68 -8.22
N VAL A 94 13.80 6.93 -9.29
CA VAL A 94 14.21 7.52 -10.58
C VAL A 94 13.10 8.40 -11.14
N VAL A 95 11.86 7.92 -11.14
CA VAL A 95 10.72 8.69 -11.65
C VAL A 95 10.52 9.98 -10.87
N VAL A 96 10.50 9.93 -9.53
CA VAL A 96 10.32 11.12 -8.69
C VAL A 96 11.48 12.10 -8.85
N THR A 97 12.72 11.61 -8.95
CA THR A 97 13.90 12.46 -9.14
C THR A 97 13.87 13.16 -10.49
N LEU A 98 13.52 12.46 -11.57
CA LEU A 98 13.39 13.04 -12.90
C LEU A 98 12.27 14.07 -12.96
N LEU A 99 11.11 13.78 -12.36
CA LEU A 99 10.02 14.74 -12.25
C LEU A 99 10.40 15.97 -11.43
N GLY A 100 11.14 15.79 -10.33
CA GLY A 100 11.65 16.88 -9.51
C GLY A 100 12.64 17.77 -10.28
N ALA A 101 13.57 17.16 -11.02
CA ALA A 101 14.53 17.89 -11.86
C ALA A 101 13.82 18.64 -13.00
N ALA A 102 12.84 18.02 -13.66
CA ALA A 102 12.02 18.67 -14.69
C ALA A 102 11.21 19.83 -14.09
N PHE A 103 10.66 19.66 -12.90
CA PHE A 103 9.93 20.72 -12.20
C PHE A 103 10.83 21.89 -11.79
N ALA A 104 12.07 21.65 -11.39
CA ALA A 104 13.03 22.72 -11.08
C ALA A 104 13.28 23.64 -12.29
N THR A 105 13.33 23.08 -13.49
CA THR A 105 13.58 23.82 -14.73
C THR A 105 12.31 24.47 -15.29
N TYR A 106 11.19 23.74 -15.31
CA TYR A 106 9.98 24.16 -16.02
C TYR A 106 8.79 24.50 -15.11
N GLY A 107 8.96 24.48 -13.79
CA GLY A 107 7.88 24.68 -12.81
C GLY A 107 7.25 26.07 -12.81
N LYS A 108 7.82 27.04 -13.55
CA LYS A 108 7.21 28.37 -13.77
C LYS A 108 6.22 28.40 -14.94
N VAL A 109 6.17 27.36 -15.77
CA VAL A 109 5.22 27.27 -16.88
C VAL A 109 3.83 26.96 -16.31
N PRO A 110 2.81 27.80 -16.54
CA PRO A 110 1.47 27.61 -15.97
C PRO A 110 0.86 26.23 -16.28
N PHE A 111 1.12 25.71 -17.48
CA PHE A 111 0.65 24.38 -17.89
C PHE A 111 1.22 23.25 -17.02
N ILE A 112 2.50 23.32 -16.64
CA ILE A 112 3.14 22.28 -15.82
C ILE A 112 2.65 22.34 -14.38
N GLN A 113 2.42 23.54 -13.84
CA GLN A 113 1.78 23.68 -12.54
C GLN A 113 0.37 23.09 -12.54
N ALA A 114 -0.42 23.38 -13.58
CA ALA A 114 -1.76 22.81 -13.73
C ALA A 114 -1.72 21.27 -13.86
N ALA A 115 -0.76 20.72 -14.60
CA ALA A 115 -0.59 19.27 -14.74
C ALA A 115 -0.24 18.59 -13.41
N ILE A 116 0.66 19.17 -12.61
CA ILE A 116 1.04 18.64 -11.28
C ILE A 116 -0.12 18.77 -10.30
N MET A 117 -0.84 19.90 -10.32
CA MET A 117 -2.04 20.08 -9.51
C MET A 117 -3.11 19.04 -9.88
N GLY A 118 -3.29 18.77 -11.18
CA GLY A 118 -4.18 17.72 -11.68
C GLY A 118 -3.75 16.32 -11.25
N ALA A 119 -2.45 16.02 -11.29
CA ALA A 119 -1.91 14.75 -10.79
C ALA A 119 -2.12 14.60 -9.28
N ALA A 120 -1.91 15.66 -8.50
CA ALA A 120 -2.16 15.68 -7.06
C ALA A 120 -3.67 15.48 -6.75
N ALA A 121 -4.55 16.16 -7.49
CA ALA A 121 -5.99 15.98 -7.38
C ALA A 121 -6.43 14.56 -7.76
N GLY A 122 -5.83 13.97 -8.80
CA GLY A 122 -6.05 12.58 -9.19
C GLY A 122 -5.62 11.58 -8.11
N GLY A 123 -4.46 11.81 -7.49
CA GLY A 123 -3.99 11.03 -6.34
C GLY A 123 -4.95 11.13 -5.14
N ALA A 124 -5.41 12.33 -4.80
CA ALA A 124 -6.43 12.54 -3.77
C ALA A 124 -7.74 11.81 -4.12
N GLY A 125 -8.19 11.90 -5.38
CA GLY A 125 -9.36 11.20 -5.89
C GLY A 125 -9.24 9.68 -5.79
N LEU A 126 -8.05 9.10 -6.07
CA LEU A 126 -7.78 7.68 -5.87
C LEU A 126 -7.87 7.28 -4.40
N VAL A 127 -7.30 8.06 -3.48
CA VAL A 127 -7.39 7.80 -2.03
C VAL A 127 -8.85 7.84 -1.57
N VAL A 128 -9.59 8.87 -1.97
CA VAL A 128 -11.02 9.01 -1.66
C VAL A 128 -11.81 7.84 -2.26
N GLY A 129 -11.56 7.48 -3.51
CA GLY A 129 -12.20 6.36 -4.21
C GLY A 129 -11.95 5.02 -3.52
N THR A 130 -10.72 4.76 -3.08
CA THR A 130 -10.38 3.57 -2.28
C THR A 130 -11.12 3.57 -0.95
N GLY A 131 -11.22 4.72 -0.28
CA GLY A 131 -12.02 4.87 0.94
C GLY A 131 -13.50 4.56 0.71
N PHE A 132 -14.10 5.10 -0.35
CA PHE A 132 -15.49 4.79 -0.72
C PHE A 132 -15.72 3.31 -1.01
N LYS A 133 -14.81 2.68 -1.77
CA LYS A 133 -14.88 1.24 -2.06
C LYS A 133 -14.81 0.40 -0.78
N MET A 134 -13.98 0.82 0.18
CA MET A 134 -13.87 0.15 1.48
C MET A 134 -15.16 0.27 2.30
N VAL A 135 -15.78 1.46 2.30
CA VAL A 135 -17.08 1.69 2.96
C VAL A 135 -18.18 0.80 2.38
N GLN A 136 -18.23 0.67 1.04
CA GLN A 136 -19.21 -0.18 0.36
C GLN A 136 -19.00 -1.66 0.70
N ASN A 137 -17.74 -2.12 0.77
CA ASN A 137 -17.42 -3.51 1.06
C ASN A 137 -17.65 -3.91 2.52
N VAL A 138 -17.46 -2.99 3.46
CA VAL A 138 -17.62 -3.26 4.90
C VAL A 138 -19.08 -3.09 5.34
N GLY A 139 -19.85 -2.21 4.69
CA GLY A 139 -21.22 -1.88 5.07
C GLY A 139 -21.27 -1.11 6.39
N LEU A 140 -21.28 0.22 6.33
CA LEU A 140 -21.38 1.04 7.53
C LEU A 140 -22.81 1.03 8.09
N GLY A 141 -23.02 0.39 9.24
CA GLY A 141 -24.23 0.60 10.03
C GLY A 141 -24.31 2.04 10.56
N LEU A 142 -25.50 2.49 10.97
CA LEU A 142 -25.77 3.87 11.43
C LEU A 142 -24.76 4.36 12.50
N ARG A 143 -24.36 3.47 13.42
CA ARG A 143 -23.40 3.76 14.49
C ARG A 143 -21.97 3.92 13.97
N SER A 144 -21.55 3.07 13.03
CA SER A 144 -20.22 3.15 12.40
C SER A 144 -20.08 4.40 11.53
N SER A 145 -21.15 4.80 10.83
CA SER A 145 -21.20 6.05 10.07
C SER A 145 -21.08 7.28 10.96
N LEU A 146 -21.72 7.28 12.14
CA LEU A 146 -21.59 8.38 13.10
C LEU A 146 -20.16 8.51 13.64
N VAL A 147 -19.53 7.39 14.01
CA VAL A 147 -18.12 7.39 14.46
C VAL A 147 -17.19 7.90 13.35
N ALA A 148 -17.39 7.44 12.12
CA ALA A 148 -16.62 7.91 10.96
C ALA A 148 -16.80 9.41 10.72
N ALA A 149 -18.03 9.93 10.83
CA ALA A 149 -18.32 11.35 10.68
C ALA A 149 -17.65 12.19 11.78
N VAL A 150 -17.71 11.75 13.04
CA VAL A 150 -17.04 12.43 14.16
C VAL A 150 -15.52 12.43 13.98
N ALA A 151 -14.94 11.30 13.57
CA ALA A 151 -13.51 11.21 13.26
C ALA A 151 -13.11 12.18 12.14
N PHE A 152 -13.91 12.23 11.06
CA PHE A 152 -13.67 13.12 9.92
C PHE A 152 -13.75 14.59 10.31
N VAL A 153 -14.72 15.00 11.13
CA VAL A 153 -14.84 16.39 11.60
C VAL A 153 -13.69 16.75 12.54
N ALA A 154 -13.36 15.88 13.50
CA ALA A 154 -12.31 16.14 14.48
C ALA A 154 -10.92 16.26 13.84
N VAL A 155 -10.58 15.37 12.90
CA VAL A 155 -9.26 15.42 12.24
C VAL A 155 -9.27 16.37 11.04
N GLY A 156 -10.29 16.27 10.18
CA GLY A 156 -10.31 16.97 8.88
C GLY A 156 -10.67 18.45 8.97
N LEU A 157 -11.64 18.83 9.81
CA LEU A 157 -12.05 20.24 9.95
C LEU A 157 -11.35 20.91 11.14
N MET A 158 -11.28 20.22 12.28
CA MET A 158 -10.76 20.79 13.51
C MET A 158 -9.23 20.67 13.65
N ASN A 159 -8.57 19.92 12.75
CA ASN A 159 -7.11 19.70 12.73
C ASN A 159 -6.54 19.20 14.06
N TRP A 160 -7.33 18.43 14.82
CA TRP A 160 -6.84 17.87 16.07
C TRP A 160 -5.76 16.81 15.83
N PRO A 161 -4.77 16.71 16.74
CA PRO A 161 -3.72 15.70 16.63
C PRO A 161 -4.35 14.31 16.57
N MET A 162 -3.93 13.50 15.58
CA MET A 162 -4.55 12.20 15.32
C MET A 162 -4.44 11.23 16.50
N ILE A 163 -3.35 11.31 17.27
CA ILE A 163 -3.07 10.37 18.36
C ILE A 163 -4.19 10.36 19.41
N PRO A 164 -4.58 11.49 20.04
CA PRO A 164 -5.69 11.51 21.00
C PRO A 164 -7.05 11.21 20.38
N VAL A 165 -7.29 11.65 19.13
CA VAL A 165 -8.56 11.39 18.43
C VAL A 165 -8.77 9.89 18.23
N VAL A 166 -7.75 9.19 17.76
CA VAL A 166 -7.78 7.73 17.58
C VAL A 166 -7.85 7.01 18.93
N ALA A 167 -7.09 7.46 19.93
CA ALA A 167 -7.08 6.85 21.26
C ALA A 167 -8.45 6.86 21.95
N VAL A 168 -9.29 7.88 21.70
CA VAL A 168 -10.64 7.98 22.27
C VAL A 168 -11.69 7.30 21.38
N LEU A 169 -11.64 7.52 20.06
CA LEU A 169 -12.67 7.02 19.15
C LEU A 169 -12.64 5.51 18.97
N VAL A 170 -11.46 4.87 18.99
CA VAL A 170 -11.33 3.42 18.84
C VAL A 170 -12.08 2.67 19.96
N PRO A 171 -11.83 2.92 21.26
CA PRO A 171 -12.58 2.24 22.32
C PRO A 171 -14.08 2.58 22.32
N VAL A 172 -14.45 3.82 22.01
CA VAL A 172 -15.88 4.22 21.90
C VAL A 172 -16.58 3.47 20.75
N SER A 173 -15.91 3.32 19.60
CA SER A 173 -16.44 2.56 18.46
C SER A 173 -16.65 1.09 18.81
N VAL A 174 -15.66 0.46 19.45
CA VAL A 174 -15.75 -0.94 19.89
C VAL A 174 -16.88 -1.12 20.92
N ALA A 175 -17.01 -0.22 21.89
CA ALA A 175 -18.09 -0.27 22.89
C ALA A 175 -19.48 -0.14 22.24
N LEU A 176 -19.66 0.82 21.32
CA LEU A 176 -20.95 1.05 20.63
C LEU A 176 -21.36 -0.13 19.74
N VAL A 177 -20.39 -0.83 19.15
CA VAL A 177 -20.62 -2.01 18.32
C VAL A 177 -20.96 -3.23 19.19
N LEU A 178 -20.28 -3.42 20.33
CA LEU A 178 -20.59 -4.52 21.26
C LEU A 178 -21.97 -4.39 21.91
N ILE A 179 -22.37 -3.16 22.28
CA ILE A 179 -23.70 -2.88 22.84
C ILE A 179 -24.83 -3.07 21.81
N GLY A 180 -24.52 -3.03 20.51
CA GLY A 180 -25.49 -3.25 19.43
C GLY A 180 -25.65 -4.67 18.94
N ARG A 181 -24.82 -5.62 19.43
CA ARG A 181 -24.92 -7.05 19.09
C ARG A 181 -25.70 -7.88 20.12
N GLN A 182 -26.16 -7.26 21.21
CA GLN A 182 -27.16 -7.83 22.14
C GLN A 182 -28.56 -7.41 21.71
#